data_AF-A0A514WZC3-F1
#
_entry.id   AF-A0A514WZC3-F1
#
_cell.length_a   1.000
_cell.length_b   1.000
_cell.length_c   1.000
_cell.angle_alpha   90.00
_cell.angle_beta   90.00
_cell.angle_gamma   90.00
#
_symmetry.space_group_name_H-M   'P 1'
#
loop_
_entity.id
_entity.type
_entity.pdbx_description
1 polymer ?
#
loop_
_entity_poly.entity_id
_entity_poly.type
_entity_poly.pdbx_seq_one_letter_code
_entity_poly.pdbx_strand_id
1 'polypeptide(L)'
;MRIKNLLYVSIVAVMLWAPISSRAMSLNDLTILIPLPNQQEFPLLLNYQDEGAQGPLLSKKTLLEFVQLVPEIPNSQLLKNAVRVIGVRIDPCFIEGEGPRNCRRQIRLVWQPVIFAEEGVTTRDAAVHSFYEFDDTTFTQIWKEWQALSSGQTSDALQIHPRMKAEGLKGPYYTKLRNLILKYCGEKTLIRMTNMNVMAGEQLWIFSGFDVVNGEPKFMTIPRIKGRTQGIISSSSAFQSFTGGMMPTPQEDPLFGKLIQDSYTVKKKSSDGELQDLMALVQEYENPDRHNPGTVDCASCHLANMAHQWGQANFKQWDWKNQFKNVAFTSTWNLNNTSAGVIRTNQMRALGYFMNQPAISQRVVNETASTAMYFKLAN
;
A
#
# COMPACT_ATOMS: atom_id res chain seq x y z
N MET A 1 -6.15 6.52 -85.98
CA MET A 1 -6.97 6.28 -84.78
C MET A 1 -6.08 5.58 -83.75
N ARG A 2 -5.48 6.32 -82.80
CA ARG A 2 -4.52 5.78 -81.80
C ARG A 2 -5.20 5.73 -80.44
N ILE A 3 -5.44 4.52 -79.94
CA ILE A 3 -6.01 4.24 -78.62
C ILE A 3 -4.90 4.42 -77.58
N LYS A 4 -5.10 5.35 -76.63
CA LYS A 4 -4.23 5.54 -75.46
C LYS A 4 -4.78 4.70 -74.30
N ASN A 5 -4.03 3.69 -73.88
CA ASN A 5 -4.30 2.94 -72.65
C ASN A 5 -3.83 3.76 -71.43
N LEU A 6 -4.77 4.14 -70.57
CA LEU A 6 -4.49 4.68 -69.24
C LEU A 6 -4.26 3.51 -68.27
N LEU A 7 -3.03 3.38 -67.74
CA LEU A 7 -2.73 2.49 -66.62
C LEU A 7 -3.13 3.20 -65.30
N TYR A 8 -4.11 2.65 -64.60
CA TYR A 8 -4.42 3.03 -63.21
C TYR A 8 -3.44 2.32 -62.28
N VAL A 9 -2.57 3.09 -61.61
CA VAL A 9 -1.71 2.58 -60.53
C VAL A 9 -2.43 2.80 -59.21
N SER A 10 -3.03 1.75 -58.67
CA SER A 10 -3.59 1.74 -57.31
C SER A 10 -2.45 1.62 -56.30
N ILE A 11 -2.16 2.70 -55.58
CA ILE A 11 -1.23 2.70 -54.44
C ILE A 11 -1.96 2.10 -53.24
N VAL A 12 -1.66 0.83 -52.94
CA VAL A 12 -2.08 0.19 -51.69
C VAL A 12 -1.14 0.66 -50.58
N ALA A 13 -1.60 1.59 -49.76
CA ALA A 13 -0.91 2.00 -48.54
C ALA A 13 -1.01 0.87 -47.50
N VAL A 14 0.02 0.02 -47.44
CA VAL A 14 0.18 -0.95 -46.35
C VAL A 14 0.52 -0.17 -45.08
N MET A 15 -0.50 0.09 -44.24
CA MET A 15 -0.26 0.56 -42.87
C MET A 15 0.47 -0.54 -42.11
N LEU A 16 1.79 -0.39 -41.97
CA LEU A 16 2.61 -1.19 -41.09
C LEU A 16 2.16 -0.92 -39.65
N TRP A 17 1.41 -1.86 -39.06
CA TRP A 17 1.14 -1.88 -37.64
C TRP A 17 2.46 -2.18 -36.92
N ALA A 18 3.15 -1.13 -36.49
CA ALA A 18 4.25 -1.30 -35.55
C ALA A 18 3.67 -1.92 -34.27
N PRO A 19 4.22 -3.04 -33.76
CA PRO A 19 3.79 -3.59 -32.49
C PRO A 19 3.97 -2.49 -31.44
N ILE A 20 2.90 -2.23 -30.68
CA ILE A 20 2.98 -1.34 -29.52
C ILE A 20 3.97 -1.99 -28.57
N SER A 21 5.22 -1.51 -28.58
CA SER A 21 6.24 -1.93 -27.63
C SER A 21 5.67 -1.63 -26.24
N SER A 22 5.41 -2.69 -25.47
CA SER A 22 5.02 -2.55 -24.08
C SER A 22 6.14 -1.80 -23.38
N ARG A 23 5.88 -0.56 -22.95
CA ARG A 23 6.87 0.21 -22.20
C ARG A 23 7.24 -0.56 -20.94
N ALA A 24 8.54 -0.65 -20.68
CA ALA A 24 9.10 -1.14 -19.43
C ALA A 24 8.38 -0.52 -18.22
N MET A 25 7.97 -1.33 -17.25
CA MET A 25 7.32 -0.87 -16.02
C MET A 25 8.11 -1.36 -14.81
N SER A 26 8.22 -0.51 -13.80
CA SER A 26 8.89 -0.81 -12.52
C SER A 26 7.88 -1.13 -11.43
N LEU A 27 8.37 -1.59 -10.27
CA LEU A 27 7.53 -1.69 -9.07
C LEU A 27 6.90 -0.35 -8.68
N ASN A 28 7.60 0.77 -8.92
CA ASN A 28 7.11 2.12 -8.64
C ASN A 28 5.92 2.50 -9.53
N ASP A 29 5.78 1.89 -10.71
CA ASP A 29 4.62 2.11 -11.59
C ASP A 29 3.37 1.34 -11.12
N LEU A 30 3.52 0.31 -10.29
CA LEU A 30 2.41 -0.50 -9.75
C LEU A 30 1.98 -0.07 -8.35
N THR A 31 2.95 0.39 -7.55
CA THR A 31 2.73 0.97 -6.23
C THR A 31 3.42 2.32 -6.19
N ILE A 32 2.61 3.36 -6.20
CA ILE A 32 3.03 4.73 -6.36
C ILE A 32 3.03 5.38 -4.98
N LEU A 33 4.21 5.68 -4.42
CA LEU A 33 4.34 6.60 -3.29
C LEU A 33 4.55 8.02 -3.83
N ILE A 34 3.58 8.91 -3.58
CA ILE A 34 3.57 10.29 -4.06
C ILE A 34 4.53 11.11 -3.19
N PRO A 35 5.43 11.95 -3.75
CA PRO A 35 6.29 12.83 -2.95
C PRO A 35 5.46 13.77 -2.06
N LEU A 36 5.94 14.06 -0.85
CA LEU A 36 5.29 15.06 0.00
C LEU A 36 5.32 16.44 -0.69
N PRO A 37 4.20 17.19 -0.65
CA PRO A 37 4.07 18.45 -1.37
C PRO A 37 4.78 19.58 -0.62
N ASN A 38 5.24 20.60 -1.34
CA ASN A 38 5.38 21.93 -0.73
C ASN A 38 4.01 22.60 -0.55
N GLN A 39 3.98 23.76 0.11
CA GLN A 39 2.72 24.45 0.41
C GLN A 39 1.92 24.84 -0.84
N GLN A 40 2.60 25.20 -1.93
CA GLN A 40 1.97 25.55 -3.21
C GLN A 40 1.44 24.33 -3.97
N GLU A 41 2.01 23.16 -3.74
CA GLU A 41 1.59 21.90 -4.36
C GLU A 41 0.52 21.16 -3.54
N PHE A 42 0.32 21.49 -2.27
CA PHE A 42 -0.65 20.81 -1.41
C PHE A 42 -2.08 20.75 -1.99
N PRO A 43 -2.62 21.80 -2.63
CA PRO A 43 -3.93 21.74 -3.26
C PRO A 43 -4.00 20.82 -4.49
N LEU A 44 -2.86 20.41 -5.06
CA LEU A 44 -2.81 19.50 -6.21
C LEU A 44 -3.07 18.06 -5.80
N LEU A 45 -2.74 17.69 -4.55
CA LEU A 45 -3.01 16.36 -4.04
C LEU A 45 -4.51 16.08 -4.01
N LEU A 46 -4.87 14.85 -4.40
CA LEU A 46 -6.25 14.40 -4.33
C LEU A 46 -6.80 14.51 -2.91
N ASN A 47 -7.94 15.18 -2.79
CA ASN A 47 -8.71 15.27 -1.56
C ASN A 47 -10.00 14.43 -1.66
N TYR A 48 -10.68 14.23 -0.53
CA TYR A 48 -11.83 13.31 -0.48
C TYR A 48 -13.04 13.78 -1.32
N GLN A 49 -13.17 15.10 -1.54
CA GLN A 49 -14.25 15.71 -2.30
C GLN A 49 -13.92 15.88 -3.78
N ASP A 50 -12.71 15.53 -4.22
CA ASP A 50 -12.39 15.63 -5.64
C ASP A 50 -13.36 14.74 -6.43
N GLU A 51 -14.07 15.36 -7.35
CA GLU A 51 -15.12 14.71 -8.13
C GLU A 51 -14.57 14.17 -9.43
N GLY A 52 -14.92 12.91 -9.66
CA GLY A 52 -14.62 12.17 -10.87
C GLY A 52 -15.88 11.76 -11.64
N ALA A 53 -15.69 10.98 -12.71
CA ALA A 53 -16.81 10.42 -13.47
C ALA A 53 -17.67 9.44 -12.65
N GLN A 54 -17.11 8.91 -11.55
CA GLN A 54 -17.77 7.98 -10.63
C GLN A 54 -18.28 8.66 -9.34
N GLY A 55 -18.37 9.99 -9.32
CA GLY A 55 -18.75 10.78 -8.14
C GLY A 55 -17.53 11.26 -7.33
N PRO A 56 -17.73 11.79 -6.11
CA PRO A 56 -16.62 12.13 -5.22
C PRO A 56 -15.82 10.88 -4.87
N LEU A 57 -14.51 11.04 -4.66
CA LEU A 57 -13.65 9.92 -4.26
C LEU A 57 -14.16 9.23 -2.99
N LEU A 58 -14.58 10.01 -2.00
CA LEU A 58 -15.21 9.51 -0.77
C LEU A 58 -16.42 10.40 -0.42
N SER A 59 -17.57 9.81 -0.09
CA SER A 59 -18.71 10.60 0.34
C SER A 59 -18.61 10.99 1.82
N LYS A 60 -19.24 12.11 2.18
CA LYS A 60 -19.27 12.60 3.56
C LYS A 60 -19.86 11.54 4.50
N LYS A 61 -20.86 10.79 4.03
CA LYS A 61 -21.49 9.71 4.79
C LYS A 61 -20.46 8.65 5.17
N THR A 62 -19.72 8.15 4.18
CA THR A 62 -18.69 7.14 4.38
C THR A 62 -17.57 7.61 5.32
N LEU A 63 -17.25 8.91 5.29
CA LEU A 63 -16.22 9.50 6.14
C LEU A 63 -16.64 9.69 7.61
N LEU A 64 -17.93 9.91 7.87
CA LEU A 64 -18.44 10.09 9.24
C LEU A 64 -18.44 8.79 10.05
N GLU A 65 -18.32 7.64 9.40
CA GLU A 65 -18.22 6.34 10.07
C GLU A 65 -16.85 6.08 10.70
N PHE A 66 -15.83 6.87 10.36
CA PHE A 66 -14.51 6.71 10.97
C PHE A 66 -14.46 7.28 12.36
N VAL A 67 -13.86 6.50 13.26
CA VAL A 67 -13.33 7.00 14.51
C VAL A 67 -12.27 8.09 14.25
N GLN A 68 -12.03 8.90 15.27
CA GLN A 68 -11.09 10.01 15.22
C GLN A 68 -9.68 9.54 14.78
N LEU A 69 -9.16 10.07 13.65
CA LEU A 69 -7.89 9.62 13.05
C LEU A 69 -6.68 10.02 13.90
N VAL A 70 -6.69 11.25 14.42
CA VAL A 70 -5.66 11.82 15.31
C VAL A 70 -6.35 12.64 16.41
N PRO A 71 -5.91 12.63 17.67
CA PRO A 71 -6.68 13.23 18.77
C PRO A 71 -6.68 14.76 18.77
N GLU A 72 -5.72 15.41 18.10
CA GLU A 72 -5.52 16.87 18.20
C GLU A 72 -6.43 17.70 17.30
N ILE A 73 -7.00 17.09 16.24
CA ILE A 73 -7.76 17.82 15.20
C ILE A 73 -9.07 17.08 14.91
N PRO A 74 -10.26 17.67 15.12
CA PRO A 74 -11.52 17.00 14.82
C PRO A 74 -11.57 16.44 13.40
N ASN A 75 -12.08 15.21 13.23
CA ASN A 75 -12.11 14.52 11.93
C ASN A 75 -12.69 15.38 10.80
N SER A 76 -13.74 16.15 11.06
CA SER A 76 -14.35 17.06 10.06
C SER A 76 -13.38 18.11 9.53
N GLN A 77 -12.50 18.65 10.38
CA GLN A 77 -11.47 19.61 9.98
C GLN A 77 -10.28 18.89 9.35
N LEU A 78 -9.87 17.76 9.93
CA LEU A 78 -8.73 16.97 9.43
C LEU A 78 -8.96 16.49 8.00
N LEU A 79 -10.14 15.92 7.73
CA LEU A 79 -10.51 15.41 6.41
C LEU A 79 -10.51 16.52 5.36
N LYS A 80 -11.06 17.70 5.71
CA LYS A 80 -11.09 18.88 4.83
C LYS A 80 -9.69 19.42 4.55
N ASN A 81 -8.90 19.59 5.60
CA ASN A 81 -7.74 20.46 5.53
C ASN A 81 -6.41 19.73 5.40
N ALA A 82 -6.32 18.44 5.76
CA ALA A 82 -5.05 17.75 5.90
C ALA A 82 -5.00 16.37 5.23
N VAL A 83 -6.12 15.61 5.18
CA VAL A 83 -6.11 14.26 4.61
C VAL A 83 -6.01 14.33 3.08
N ARG A 84 -4.97 13.72 2.53
CA ARG A 84 -4.70 13.66 1.09
C ARG A 84 -4.28 12.27 0.67
N VAL A 85 -4.49 11.94 -0.61
CA VAL A 85 -3.91 10.71 -1.19
C VAL A 85 -2.39 10.89 -1.29
N ILE A 86 -1.65 10.00 -0.65
CA ILE A 86 -0.18 9.95 -0.69
C ILE A 86 0.35 8.65 -1.28
N GLY A 87 -0.52 7.65 -1.50
CA GLY A 87 -0.15 6.38 -2.10
C GLY A 87 -1.26 5.85 -3.01
N VAL A 88 -0.87 5.16 -4.08
CA VAL A 88 -1.79 4.54 -5.04
C VAL A 88 -1.28 3.16 -5.40
N ARG A 89 -2.16 2.16 -5.48
CA ARG A 89 -1.82 0.81 -5.93
C ARG A 89 -2.83 0.34 -6.96
N ILE A 90 -2.35 -0.35 -7.99
CA ILE A 90 -3.19 -1.07 -8.94
C ILE A 90 -3.06 -2.57 -8.67
N ASP A 91 -4.19 -3.26 -8.56
CA ASP A 91 -4.25 -4.67 -8.21
C ASP A 91 -5.09 -5.41 -9.25
N PRO A 92 -4.46 -6.15 -10.18
CA PRO A 92 -5.20 -6.94 -11.15
C PRO A 92 -5.86 -8.17 -10.53
N CYS A 93 -5.39 -8.57 -9.34
CA CYS A 93 -5.91 -9.71 -8.62
C CYS A 93 -5.74 -9.55 -7.11
N PHE A 94 -6.72 -8.91 -6.48
CA PHE A 94 -6.84 -8.85 -5.04
C PHE A 94 -7.64 -10.06 -4.54
N ILE A 95 -6.99 -10.89 -3.72
CA ILE A 95 -7.56 -12.09 -3.09
C ILE A 95 -7.65 -11.82 -1.59
N GLU A 96 -8.80 -12.12 -1.00
CA GLU A 96 -9.03 -11.95 0.43
C GLU A 96 -9.77 -13.14 1.03
N GLY A 97 -9.22 -13.68 2.13
CA GLY A 97 -9.78 -14.79 2.89
C GLY A 97 -9.12 -16.13 2.54
N GLU A 98 -9.64 -17.19 3.15
CA GLU A 98 -9.21 -18.58 2.90
C GLU A 98 -9.87 -19.18 1.65
N GLY A 99 -9.14 -20.08 0.98
CA GLY A 99 -9.62 -20.89 -0.15
C GLY A 99 -9.54 -20.23 -1.53
N PRO A 100 -9.98 -20.91 -2.60
CA PRO A 100 -10.09 -20.30 -3.92
C PRO A 100 -11.16 -19.20 -3.87
N ARG A 101 -10.73 -17.95 -3.93
CA ARG A 101 -11.61 -16.77 -3.95
C ARG A 101 -11.52 -16.10 -5.32
N ASN A 102 -12.61 -15.45 -5.72
CA ASN A 102 -12.63 -14.69 -6.95
C ASN A 102 -11.63 -13.52 -6.86
N CYS A 103 -10.80 -13.46 -7.88
CA CYS A 103 -9.87 -12.38 -8.14
C CYS A 103 -10.65 -11.05 -8.31
N ARG A 104 -10.38 -10.06 -7.46
CA ARG A 104 -10.98 -8.71 -7.59
C ARG A 104 -9.99 -7.75 -8.23
N ARG A 105 -10.44 -6.99 -9.22
CA ARG A 105 -9.61 -5.98 -9.91
C ARG A 105 -9.84 -4.63 -9.28
N GLN A 106 -8.79 -4.04 -8.73
CA GLN A 106 -8.93 -2.89 -7.86
C GLN A 106 -7.87 -1.82 -8.09
N ILE A 107 -8.22 -0.60 -7.71
CA ILE A 107 -7.27 0.48 -7.39
C ILE A 107 -7.45 0.79 -5.91
N ARG A 108 -6.34 0.88 -5.18
CA ARG A 108 -6.32 1.26 -3.76
C ARG A 108 -5.68 2.64 -3.60
N LEU A 109 -6.35 3.52 -2.87
CA LEU A 109 -5.79 4.83 -2.49
C LEU A 109 -5.44 4.82 -1.00
N VAL A 110 -4.26 5.35 -0.69
CA VAL A 110 -3.78 5.54 0.69
C VAL A 110 -3.86 7.01 1.02
N TRP A 111 -4.69 7.30 2.02
CA TRP A 111 -4.96 8.64 2.52
C TRP A 111 -4.20 8.85 3.83
N GLN A 112 -3.54 10.00 3.97
CA GLN A 112 -2.79 10.33 5.18
C GLN A 112 -2.95 11.82 5.51
N PRO A 113 -2.99 12.20 6.80
CA PRO A 113 -2.85 13.58 7.21
C PRO A 113 -1.48 14.14 6.80
N VAL A 114 -1.48 15.17 5.96
CA VAL A 114 -0.30 15.96 5.57
C VAL A 114 -0.42 17.33 6.24
N ILE A 115 0.58 17.69 7.05
CA ILE A 115 0.56 18.86 7.92
C ILE A 115 1.80 19.70 7.63
N PHE A 116 1.62 21.00 7.50
CA PHE A 116 2.74 21.95 7.42
C PHE A 116 3.04 22.48 8.81
N ALA A 117 4.23 22.15 9.32
CA ALA A 117 4.78 22.68 10.56
C ALA A 117 5.92 23.67 10.26
N GLU A 118 6.46 24.34 11.28
CA GLU A 118 7.59 25.27 11.13
C GLU A 118 8.81 24.59 10.47
N GLU A 119 9.07 23.33 10.78
CA GLU A 119 10.17 22.52 10.23
C GLU A 119 9.89 21.95 8.82
N GLY A 120 8.72 22.23 8.25
CA GLY A 120 8.31 21.79 6.92
C GLY A 120 7.12 20.84 6.92
N VAL A 121 6.96 20.11 5.81
CA VAL A 121 5.88 19.14 5.65
C VAL A 121 6.14 17.89 6.49
N THR A 122 5.13 17.47 7.24
CA THR A 122 5.15 16.26 8.06
C THR A 122 3.83 15.52 7.93
N THR A 123 3.77 14.32 8.47
CA THR A 123 2.58 13.48 8.51
C THR A 123 2.34 12.93 9.91
N ARG A 124 1.16 12.34 10.11
CA ARG A 124 0.85 11.54 11.29
C ARG A 124 0.79 10.08 10.91
N ASP A 125 1.12 9.18 11.83
CA ASP A 125 0.97 7.75 11.58
C ASP A 125 -0.49 7.27 11.68
N ALA A 126 -1.40 7.99 11.02
CA ALA A 126 -2.78 7.59 10.76
C ALA A 126 -3.00 7.41 9.25
N ALA A 127 -3.88 6.50 8.85
CA ALA A 127 -4.18 6.24 7.46
C ALA A 127 -5.66 5.91 7.28
N VAL A 128 -6.15 6.19 6.08
CA VAL A 128 -7.34 5.53 5.53
C VAL A 128 -6.92 4.85 4.23
N HIS A 129 -7.38 3.64 3.98
CA HIS A 129 -7.28 3.01 2.66
C HIS A 129 -8.66 2.91 2.05
N SER A 130 -8.83 3.32 0.80
CA SER A 130 -10.06 3.11 0.04
C SER A 130 -9.81 2.18 -1.14
N PHE A 131 -10.79 1.32 -1.42
CA PHE A 131 -10.70 0.25 -2.39
C PHE A 131 -11.78 0.45 -3.45
N TYR A 132 -11.38 0.61 -4.70
CA TYR A 132 -12.30 0.75 -5.84
C TYR A 132 -12.22 -0.50 -6.70
N GLU A 133 -13.36 -1.11 -7.01
CA GLU A 133 -13.45 -2.36 -7.77
C GLU A 133 -13.99 -2.15 -9.19
N PHE A 134 -13.50 -2.97 -10.11
CA PHE A 134 -13.79 -2.89 -11.54
C PHE A 134 -14.08 -4.26 -12.13
N ASP A 135 -15.00 -4.31 -13.09
CA ASP A 135 -15.14 -5.47 -13.97
C ASP A 135 -13.95 -5.60 -14.94
N ASP A 136 -13.84 -6.75 -15.59
CA ASP A 136 -12.76 -7.09 -16.52
C ASP A 136 -12.62 -6.10 -17.69
N THR A 137 -13.75 -5.60 -18.21
CA THR A 137 -13.76 -4.70 -19.38
C THR A 137 -13.20 -3.34 -18.99
N THR A 138 -13.73 -2.78 -17.89
CA THR A 138 -13.30 -1.51 -17.33
C THR A 138 -11.84 -1.58 -16.90
N PHE A 139 -11.43 -2.65 -16.22
CA PHE A 139 -10.04 -2.81 -15.79
C PHE A 139 -9.06 -2.95 -16.96
N THR A 140 -9.46 -3.60 -18.06
CA THR A 140 -8.61 -3.67 -19.26
C THR A 140 -8.35 -2.28 -19.83
N GLN A 141 -9.34 -1.38 -19.80
CA GLN A 141 -9.16 0.02 -20.21
C GLN A 141 -8.26 0.79 -19.23
N ILE A 142 -8.50 0.62 -17.93
CA ILE A 142 -7.65 1.20 -16.87
C ILE A 142 -6.20 0.79 -17.10
N TRP A 143 -5.93 -0.50 -17.29
CA TRP A 143 -4.58 -1.02 -17.46
C TRP A 143 -3.90 -0.42 -18.69
N LYS A 144 -4.61 -0.31 -19.81
CA LYS A 144 -4.08 0.33 -21.03
C LYS A 144 -3.68 1.79 -20.79
N GLU A 145 -4.50 2.56 -20.07
CA GLU A 145 -4.20 3.95 -19.72
C GLU A 145 -3.08 4.04 -18.68
N TRP A 146 -3.04 3.09 -17.74
CA TRP A 146 -2.01 2.98 -16.71
C TRP A 146 -0.63 2.71 -17.30
N GLN A 147 -0.54 1.79 -18.27
CA GLN A 147 0.72 1.52 -18.99
C GLN A 147 1.26 2.75 -19.71
N ALA A 148 0.40 3.69 -20.12
CA ALA A 148 0.84 4.95 -20.71
C ALA A 148 1.52 5.90 -19.71
N LEU A 149 1.34 5.67 -18.40
CA LEU A 149 2.01 6.39 -17.31
C LEU A 149 3.47 5.94 -17.10
N SER A 150 3.81 4.71 -17.51
CA SER A 150 5.09 4.06 -17.31
C SER A 150 6.30 5.01 -17.22
N SER A 151 7.10 4.81 -16.18
CA SER A 151 8.40 5.46 -15.97
C SER A 151 9.46 5.08 -17.02
N GLY A 152 9.29 3.95 -17.70
CA GLY A 152 10.29 3.37 -18.61
C GLY A 152 11.46 2.68 -17.92
N GLN A 153 11.40 2.50 -16.59
CA GLN A 153 12.40 1.80 -15.78
C GLN A 153 11.87 0.42 -15.35
N THR A 154 12.75 -0.54 -15.03
CA THR A 154 12.35 -1.89 -14.57
C THR A 154 13.01 -2.34 -13.27
N SER A 155 14.25 -1.96 -13.00
CA SER A 155 15.07 -2.59 -11.94
C SER A 155 15.09 -1.87 -10.58
N ASP A 156 14.43 -0.72 -10.48
CA ASP A 156 14.45 0.07 -9.24
C ASP A 156 13.67 -0.61 -8.11
N ALA A 157 14.24 -0.57 -6.90
CA ALA A 157 13.52 -0.91 -5.69
C ALA A 157 12.29 0.01 -5.52
N LEU A 158 11.28 -0.47 -4.81
CA LEU A 158 10.09 0.32 -4.51
C LEU A 158 10.45 1.48 -3.56
N GLN A 159 10.11 2.70 -3.95
CA GLN A 159 10.48 3.95 -3.29
C GLN A 159 9.48 5.07 -3.61
N ILE A 160 9.81 6.34 -3.29
CA ILE A 160 9.08 7.50 -3.81
C ILE A 160 9.17 7.48 -5.33
N HIS A 161 8.04 7.59 -6.03
CA HIS A 161 8.00 7.42 -7.48
C HIS A 161 9.04 8.31 -8.19
N PRO A 162 10.05 7.74 -8.87
CA PRO A 162 11.21 8.50 -9.36
C PRO A 162 10.84 9.67 -10.28
N ARG A 163 9.90 9.41 -11.21
CA ARG A 163 9.43 10.44 -12.15
C ARG A 163 8.67 11.58 -11.48
N MET A 164 7.82 11.31 -10.48
CA MET A 164 7.13 12.39 -9.75
C MET A 164 8.08 13.16 -8.85
N LYS A 165 9.09 12.48 -8.28
CA LYS A 165 10.15 13.16 -7.53
C LYS A 165 10.91 14.16 -8.41
N ALA A 166 11.13 13.83 -9.69
CA ALA A 166 11.80 14.70 -10.64
C ALA A 166 10.89 15.80 -11.23
N GLU A 167 9.66 15.46 -11.62
CA GLU A 167 8.73 16.39 -12.30
C GLU A 167 7.92 17.27 -11.34
N GLY A 168 7.81 16.89 -10.07
CA GLY A 168 6.91 17.51 -9.09
C GLY A 168 5.43 17.20 -9.33
N LEU A 169 4.55 17.72 -8.47
CA LEU A 169 3.11 17.46 -8.56
C LEU A 169 2.42 18.26 -9.66
N LYS A 170 3.10 19.25 -10.25
CA LYS A 170 2.67 19.93 -11.48
C LYS A 170 3.08 19.19 -12.75
N GLY A 171 3.83 18.10 -12.60
CA GLY A 171 4.40 17.32 -13.68
C GLY A 171 3.36 16.59 -14.56
N PRO A 172 3.71 16.29 -15.82
CA PRO A 172 2.90 15.46 -16.70
C PRO A 172 2.51 14.10 -16.11
N TYR A 173 3.39 13.44 -15.35
CA TYR A 173 3.07 12.14 -14.75
C TYR A 173 1.92 12.26 -13.76
N TYR A 174 2.05 13.12 -12.73
CA TYR A 174 1.04 13.26 -11.69
C TYR A 174 -0.30 13.74 -12.26
N THR A 175 -0.27 14.70 -13.19
CA THR A 175 -1.48 15.18 -13.88
C THR A 175 -2.25 14.03 -14.54
N LYS A 176 -1.55 13.14 -15.26
CA LYS A 176 -2.20 12.01 -15.93
C LYS A 176 -2.70 10.96 -14.93
N LEU A 177 -1.92 10.65 -13.89
CA LEU A 177 -2.33 9.74 -12.82
C LEU A 177 -3.60 10.26 -12.12
N ARG A 178 -3.62 11.54 -11.74
CA ARG A 178 -4.78 12.21 -11.13
C ARG A 178 -6.02 12.10 -12.00
N ASN A 179 -5.88 12.38 -13.30
CA ASN A 179 -6.99 12.28 -14.25
C ASN A 179 -7.49 10.85 -14.42
N LEU A 180 -6.60 9.85 -14.46
CA LEU A 180 -6.97 8.44 -14.51
C LEU A 180 -7.76 8.04 -13.25
N ILE A 181 -7.27 8.42 -12.06
CA ILE A 181 -7.96 8.14 -10.80
C ILE A 181 -9.36 8.77 -10.82
N LEU A 182 -9.50 10.05 -11.14
CA LEU A 182 -10.82 10.71 -11.19
C LEU A 182 -11.73 10.17 -12.31
N LYS A 183 -11.17 9.55 -13.35
CA LYS A 183 -11.98 8.92 -14.39
C LYS A 183 -12.66 7.63 -13.91
N TYR A 184 -12.01 6.85 -13.04
CA TYR A 184 -12.44 5.50 -12.68
C TYR A 184 -12.79 5.31 -11.20
N CYS A 185 -12.17 6.04 -10.29
CA CYS A 185 -12.43 5.96 -8.86
C CYS A 185 -13.49 6.98 -8.43
N GLY A 186 -14.40 6.55 -7.56
CA GLY A 186 -15.43 7.40 -6.96
C GLY A 186 -16.40 6.54 -6.15
N GLU A 187 -17.39 7.18 -5.52
CA GLU A 187 -18.39 6.51 -4.68
C GLU A 187 -19.08 5.31 -5.38
N LYS A 188 -19.30 5.38 -6.69
CA LYS A 188 -19.93 4.28 -7.45
C LYS A 188 -19.07 3.03 -7.59
N THR A 189 -17.74 3.17 -7.50
CA THR A 189 -16.79 2.06 -7.60
C THR A 189 -16.17 1.70 -6.25
N LEU A 190 -16.47 2.45 -5.19
CA LEU A 190 -15.96 2.23 -3.84
C LEU A 190 -16.63 1.00 -3.21
N ILE A 191 -15.84 0.01 -2.82
CA ILE A 191 -16.33 -1.24 -2.20
C ILE A 191 -15.92 -1.43 -0.76
N ARG A 192 -14.89 -0.72 -0.29
CA ARG A 192 -14.37 -0.86 1.07
C ARG A 192 -13.55 0.35 1.47
N MET A 193 -13.55 0.59 2.78
CA MET A 193 -12.53 1.39 3.42
C MET A 193 -12.01 0.76 4.71
N THR A 194 -10.74 0.97 4.99
CA THR A 194 -10.12 0.64 6.28
C THR A 194 -9.40 1.86 6.83
N ASN A 195 -9.23 1.93 8.14
CA ASN A 195 -8.52 3.01 8.80
C ASN A 195 -7.58 2.49 9.88
N MET A 196 -6.48 3.20 10.02
CA MET A 196 -5.53 3.09 11.11
C MET A 196 -5.46 4.46 11.76
N ASN A 197 -5.91 4.57 12.99
CA ASN A 197 -5.89 5.82 13.76
C ASN A 197 -4.71 5.76 14.71
N VAL A 198 -4.19 6.92 15.11
CA VAL A 198 -3.12 7.00 16.10
C VAL A 198 -3.53 7.93 17.23
N MET A 199 -3.29 7.50 18.46
CA MET A 199 -3.68 8.20 19.69
C MET A 199 -2.56 8.11 20.74
N ALA A 200 -2.78 8.77 21.88
CA ALA A 200 -1.90 8.74 23.04
C ALA A 200 -0.43 9.12 22.71
N GLY A 201 -0.23 10.16 21.88
CA GLY A 201 1.11 10.63 21.51
C GLY A 201 1.91 9.60 20.69
N GLU A 202 1.26 8.97 19.70
CA GLU A 202 1.89 7.95 18.84
C GLU A 202 2.30 6.68 19.58
N GLN A 203 1.43 6.23 20.51
CA GLN A 203 1.63 4.99 21.28
C GLN A 203 0.47 4.00 21.16
N LEU A 204 -0.69 4.42 20.64
CA LEU A 204 -1.86 3.57 20.46
C LEU A 204 -2.36 3.69 19.03
N TRP A 205 -2.33 2.59 18.28
CA TRP A 205 -2.95 2.48 16.96
C TRP A 205 -4.22 1.68 17.04
N ILE A 206 -5.26 2.11 16.33
CA ILE A 206 -6.53 1.38 16.24
C ILE A 206 -6.88 1.16 14.78
N PHE A 207 -7.07 -0.11 14.42
CA PHE A 207 -7.46 -0.59 13.10
C PHE A 207 -8.94 -0.91 13.08
N SER A 208 -9.63 -0.47 12.04
CA SER A 208 -11.01 -0.84 11.74
C SER A 208 -11.30 -0.71 10.25
N GLY A 209 -12.50 -1.11 9.83
CA GLY A 209 -12.94 -0.92 8.45
C GLY A 209 -14.38 -1.33 8.23
N PHE A 210 -14.88 -1.02 7.04
CA PHE A 210 -16.19 -1.41 6.57
C PHE A 210 -16.18 -1.67 5.05
N ASP A 211 -17.00 -2.61 4.63
CA ASP A 211 -17.41 -2.77 3.24
C ASP A 211 -18.49 -1.74 2.89
N VAL A 212 -18.57 -1.36 1.63
CA VAL A 212 -19.64 -0.53 1.09
C VAL A 212 -20.56 -1.44 0.28
N VAL A 213 -21.75 -1.71 0.81
CA VAL A 213 -22.74 -2.60 0.18
C VAL A 213 -23.99 -1.78 -0.11
N ASN A 214 -24.34 -1.64 -1.39
CA ASN A 214 -25.46 -0.80 -1.85
C ASN A 214 -25.38 0.66 -1.35
N GLY A 215 -24.17 1.23 -1.29
CA GLY A 215 -23.94 2.58 -0.78
C GLY A 215 -24.04 2.73 0.75
N GLU A 216 -24.18 1.62 1.47
CA GLU A 216 -24.22 1.60 2.94
C GLU A 216 -22.94 0.99 3.53
N PRO A 217 -22.36 1.63 4.56
CA PRO A 217 -21.20 1.09 5.27
C PRO A 217 -21.62 -0.11 6.12
N LYS A 218 -20.89 -1.22 5.98
CA LYS A 218 -21.05 -2.44 6.77
C LYS A 218 -19.72 -2.83 7.39
N PHE A 219 -19.59 -2.75 8.71
CA PHE A 219 -18.36 -3.11 9.40
C PHE A 219 -17.86 -4.51 9.00
N MET A 220 -16.58 -4.57 8.67
CA MET A 220 -15.91 -5.83 8.38
C MET A 220 -15.46 -6.52 9.68
N THR A 221 -15.29 -7.83 9.61
CA THR A 221 -14.59 -8.59 10.65
C THR A 221 -13.10 -8.58 10.38
N ILE A 222 -12.29 -8.55 11.44
CA ILE A 222 -10.84 -8.72 11.32
C ILE A 222 -10.53 -10.20 11.52
N PRO A 223 -9.76 -10.85 10.61
CA PRO A 223 -9.39 -12.26 10.75
C PRO A 223 -8.72 -12.55 12.10
N ARG A 224 -8.81 -13.79 12.58
CA ARG A 224 -8.14 -14.29 13.79
C ARG A 224 -8.54 -13.65 15.12
N ILE A 225 -9.48 -12.70 15.10
CA ILE A 225 -10.02 -12.09 16.31
C ILE A 225 -11.54 -12.07 16.28
N LYS A 226 -12.16 -12.13 17.47
CA LYS A 226 -13.60 -11.92 17.64
C LYS A 226 -13.88 -10.43 17.79
N GLY A 227 -13.86 -9.69 16.68
CA GLY A 227 -14.06 -8.25 16.71
C GLY A 227 -14.05 -7.57 15.35
N ARG A 228 -14.34 -6.28 15.37
CA ARG A 228 -14.33 -5.37 14.19
C ARG A 228 -13.22 -4.32 14.29
N THR A 229 -12.49 -4.35 15.40
CA THR A 229 -11.48 -3.37 15.75
C THR A 229 -10.33 -4.09 16.45
N GLN A 230 -9.10 -3.68 16.14
CA GLN A 230 -7.91 -4.18 16.79
C GLN A 230 -6.98 -3.02 17.12
N GLY A 231 -6.41 -3.03 18.32
CA GLY A 231 -5.47 -2.03 18.80
C GLY A 231 -4.05 -2.59 18.89
N ILE A 232 -3.08 -1.70 18.74
CA ILE A 232 -1.68 -1.91 19.09
C ILE A 232 -1.29 -0.84 20.09
N ILE A 233 -0.65 -1.22 21.19
CA ILE A 233 0.09 -0.30 22.05
C ILE A 233 1.58 -0.53 21.85
N SER A 234 2.37 0.53 21.74
CA SER A 234 3.83 0.47 21.74
C SER A 234 4.38 1.63 22.56
N SER A 235 5.23 1.34 23.55
CA SER A 235 5.80 2.33 24.46
C SER A 235 7.28 2.64 24.21
N SER A 236 7.90 2.02 23.21
CA SER A 236 9.30 2.24 22.85
C SER A 236 9.43 2.73 21.41
N SER A 237 10.29 3.72 21.21
CA SER A 237 10.86 4.08 19.91
C SER A 237 12.27 3.50 19.71
N ALA A 238 12.88 2.94 20.77
CA ALA A 238 14.20 2.33 20.72
C ALA A 238 14.10 0.93 20.14
N PHE A 239 14.89 0.69 19.10
CA PHE A 239 14.78 -0.52 18.31
C PHE A 239 15.52 -1.73 18.88
N GLN A 240 16.41 -1.53 19.84
CA GLN A 240 17.07 -2.64 20.54
C GLN A 240 16.05 -3.47 21.33
N SER A 241 14.99 -2.84 21.83
CA SER A 241 13.90 -3.50 22.53
C SER A 241 12.64 -2.64 22.53
N PHE A 242 11.51 -3.26 22.28
CA PHE A 242 10.17 -2.70 22.43
C PHE A 242 9.30 -3.49 23.40
N THR A 243 8.31 -2.79 23.93
CA THR A 243 7.24 -3.30 24.79
C THR A 243 5.90 -2.72 24.33
N GLY A 244 4.83 -3.49 24.51
CA GLY A 244 3.54 -3.12 23.94
C GLY A 244 2.47 -4.18 24.11
N GLY A 245 1.59 -4.28 23.13
CA GLY A 245 0.58 -5.33 23.08
C GLY A 245 -0.40 -5.17 21.94
N MET A 246 -1.14 -6.25 21.65
CA MET A 246 -2.23 -6.27 20.69
C MET A 246 -3.57 -6.48 21.41
N MET A 247 -4.62 -5.79 21.01
CA MET A 247 -5.92 -5.83 21.68
C MET A 247 -7.08 -5.90 20.69
N PRO A 248 -7.80 -7.04 20.58
CA PRO A 248 -7.46 -8.33 21.17
C PRO A 248 -6.18 -8.93 20.55
N THR A 249 -5.47 -9.75 21.33
CA THR A 249 -4.35 -10.56 20.86
C THR A 249 -4.87 -11.80 20.13
N PRO A 250 -4.43 -12.09 18.89
CA PRO A 250 -4.74 -13.34 18.19
C PRO A 250 -4.25 -14.56 18.98
N GLN A 251 -4.98 -15.68 18.94
CA GLN A 251 -4.64 -16.87 19.72
C GLN A 251 -3.70 -17.84 18.99
N GLU A 252 -3.62 -17.74 17.67
CA GLU A 252 -2.94 -18.73 16.83
C GLU A 252 -1.41 -18.67 16.98
N ASP A 253 -0.85 -17.50 17.30
CA ASP A 253 0.60 -17.26 17.35
C ASP A 253 1.06 -16.64 18.67
N PRO A 254 1.02 -17.41 19.78
CA PRO A 254 1.27 -16.87 21.12
C PRO A 254 2.69 -16.34 21.31
N LEU A 255 3.69 -16.88 20.60
CA LEU A 255 5.06 -16.39 20.69
C LEU A 255 5.23 -15.02 20.01
N PHE A 256 4.54 -14.77 18.90
CA PHE A 256 4.48 -13.44 18.30
C PHE A 256 3.81 -12.44 19.25
N GLY A 257 2.69 -12.83 19.89
CA GLY A 257 2.08 -12.03 20.96
C GLY A 257 3.05 -11.67 22.09
N LYS A 258 3.85 -12.63 22.57
CA LYS A 258 4.88 -12.41 23.59
C LYS A 258 5.99 -11.47 23.12
N LEU A 259 6.42 -11.56 21.86
CA LEU A 259 7.41 -10.65 21.27
C LEU A 259 6.91 -9.20 21.34
N ILE A 260 5.65 -8.97 20.93
CA ILE A 260 5.02 -7.64 20.95
C ILE A 260 4.87 -7.09 22.37
N GLN A 261 4.62 -7.97 23.35
CA GLN A 261 4.55 -7.57 24.76
C GLN A 261 5.90 -7.13 25.32
N ASP A 262 6.94 -7.94 25.12
CA ASP A 262 8.30 -7.68 25.64
C ASP A 262 9.35 -8.42 24.82
N SER A 263 9.91 -7.73 23.83
CA SER A 263 10.96 -8.25 22.96
C SER A 263 12.27 -8.57 23.68
N TYR A 264 12.59 -7.88 24.77
CA TYR A 264 13.79 -8.15 25.57
C TYR A 264 13.66 -9.49 26.29
N THR A 265 12.50 -9.73 26.92
CA THR A 265 12.22 -11.00 27.59
C THR A 265 12.22 -12.16 26.60
N VAL A 266 11.60 -12.02 25.42
CA VAL A 266 11.62 -13.05 24.38
C VAL A 266 13.05 -13.37 23.94
N LYS A 267 13.85 -12.35 23.60
CA LYS A 267 15.26 -12.56 23.21
C LYS A 267 16.07 -13.29 24.28
N LYS A 268 15.82 -12.99 25.57
CA LYS A 268 16.60 -13.55 26.69
C LYS A 268 16.17 -14.98 27.07
N LYS A 269 14.88 -15.30 26.95
CA LYS A 269 14.30 -16.53 27.49
C LYS A 269 13.98 -17.60 26.45
N SER A 270 13.81 -17.22 25.18
CA SER A 270 13.58 -18.18 24.10
C SER A 270 14.87 -18.83 23.66
N SER A 271 14.78 -20.10 23.28
CA SER A 271 15.85 -20.82 22.59
C SER A 271 16.10 -20.26 21.19
N ASP A 272 17.27 -20.55 20.61
CA ASP A 272 17.58 -20.14 19.25
C ASP A 272 16.54 -20.71 18.26
N GLY A 273 16.14 -21.98 18.40
CA GLY A 273 15.08 -22.59 17.57
C GLY A 273 13.74 -21.87 17.65
N GLU A 274 13.26 -21.51 18.85
CA GLU A 274 12.02 -20.75 19.01
C GLU A 274 12.10 -19.36 18.35
N LEU A 275 13.25 -18.70 18.44
CA LEU A 275 13.47 -17.40 17.80
C LEU A 275 13.51 -17.53 16.27
N GLN A 276 14.06 -18.62 15.75
CA GLN A 276 14.06 -18.92 14.32
C GLN A 276 12.65 -19.20 13.81
N ASP A 277 11.86 -20.01 14.51
CA ASP A 277 10.45 -20.28 14.16
C ASP A 277 9.61 -19.00 14.19
N LEU A 278 9.83 -18.15 15.20
CA LEU A 278 9.20 -16.84 15.29
C LEU A 278 9.56 -15.93 14.11
N MET A 279 10.83 -15.89 13.70
CA MET A 279 11.26 -15.09 12.55
C MET A 279 10.81 -15.70 11.22
N ALA A 280 10.64 -17.01 11.13
CA ALA A 280 10.01 -17.66 9.99
C ALA A 280 8.54 -17.22 9.84
N LEU A 281 7.77 -17.22 10.94
CA LEU A 281 6.39 -16.72 10.96
C LEU A 281 6.29 -15.25 10.51
N VAL A 282 7.23 -14.41 10.95
CA VAL A 282 7.29 -13.01 10.50
C VAL A 282 7.45 -12.91 8.99
N GLN A 283 8.33 -13.73 8.39
CA GLN A 283 8.51 -13.78 6.93
C GLN A 283 7.25 -14.29 6.23
N GLU A 284 6.51 -15.23 6.82
CA GLU A 284 5.22 -15.70 6.30
C GLU A 284 4.19 -14.58 6.26
N TYR A 285 4.04 -13.79 7.34
CA TYR A 285 3.13 -12.63 7.35
C TYR A 285 3.45 -11.61 6.25
N GLU A 286 4.73 -11.43 5.94
CA GLU A 286 5.18 -10.56 4.84
C GLU A 286 5.04 -11.18 3.45
N ASN A 287 4.80 -12.49 3.36
CA ASN A 287 4.71 -13.22 2.11
C ASN A 287 3.26 -13.27 1.57
N PRO A 288 2.96 -12.63 0.42
CA PRO A 288 1.62 -12.62 -0.16
C PRO A 288 1.12 -13.99 -0.62
N ASP A 289 2.01 -14.97 -0.83
CA ASP A 289 1.63 -16.33 -1.21
C ASP A 289 1.20 -17.18 0.00
N ARG A 290 1.48 -16.70 1.23
CA ARG A 290 1.16 -17.39 2.49
C ARG A 290 -0.03 -16.78 3.20
N HIS A 291 -0.06 -15.46 3.27
CA HIS A 291 -1.14 -14.71 3.92
C HIS A 291 -1.65 -13.57 3.05
N ASN A 292 -2.89 -13.17 3.27
CA ASN A 292 -3.52 -11.98 2.70
C ASN A 292 -4.35 -11.26 3.78
N PRO A 293 -4.88 -10.04 3.51
CA PRO A 293 -5.65 -9.27 4.51
C PRO A 293 -6.87 -9.99 5.11
N GLY A 294 -7.33 -11.10 4.52
CA GLY A 294 -8.42 -11.92 5.03
C GLY A 294 -7.97 -13.17 5.80
N THR A 295 -6.67 -13.43 5.94
CA THR A 295 -6.13 -14.58 6.69
C THR A 295 -5.26 -14.18 7.88
N VAL A 296 -4.80 -12.92 7.93
CA VAL A 296 -4.01 -12.37 9.04
C VAL A 296 -4.74 -11.17 9.63
N ASP A 297 -4.63 -10.98 10.94
CA ASP A 297 -5.19 -9.81 11.61
C ASP A 297 -4.40 -8.54 11.29
N CYS A 298 -5.01 -7.38 11.55
CA CYS A 298 -4.39 -6.09 11.24
C CYS A 298 -3.08 -5.87 12.02
N ALA A 299 -3.07 -6.22 13.31
CA ALA A 299 -1.90 -5.97 14.14
C ALA A 299 -0.70 -6.81 13.71
N SER A 300 -0.87 -8.12 13.54
CA SER A 300 0.20 -9.01 13.09
C SER A 300 0.76 -8.58 11.72
N CYS A 301 -0.12 -8.22 10.78
CA CYS A 301 0.29 -7.75 9.45
C CYS A 301 1.12 -6.46 9.51
N HIS A 302 0.70 -5.49 10.32
CA HIS A 302 1.39 -4.19 10.44
C HIS A 302 2.66 -4.25 11.31
N LEU A 303 2.75 -5.18 12.26
CA LEU A 303 3.91 -5.37 13.15
C LEU A 303 4.99 -6.25 12.52
N ALA A 304 4.68 -7.04 11.49
CA ALA A 304 5.63 -7.98 10.89
C ALA A 304 6.93 -7.31 10.44
N ASN A 305 6.85 -6.16 9.76
CA ASN A 305 8.04 -5.43 9.30
C ASN A 305 8.91 -4.93 10.45
N MET A 306 8.29 -4.47 11.54
CA MET A 306 9.01 -4.05 12.73
C MET A 306 9.70 -5.24 13.42
N ALA A 307 9.01 -6.38 13.53
CA ALA A 307 9.58 -7.61 14.07
C ALA A 307 10.72 -8.17 13.20
N HIS A 308 10.59 -8.11 11.88
CA HIS A 308 11.62 -8.53 10.91
C HIS A 308 12.89 -7.69 11.10
N GLN A 309 12.74 -6.37 11.08
CA GLN A 309 13.85 -5.44 11.26
C GLN A 309 14.52 -5.62 12.64
N TRP A 310 13.73 -5.79 13.71
CA TRP A 310 14.25 -6.10 15.05
C TRP A 310 15.08 -7.39 15.05
N GLY A 311 14.58 -8.44 14.39
CA GLY A 311 15.28 -9.71 14.25
C GLY A 311 16.62 -9.54 13.57
N GLN A 312 16.66 -8.90 12.40
CA GLN A 312 17.90 -8.67 11.64
C GLN A 312 18.97 -7.94 12.45
N ALA A 313 18.57 -6.97 13.27
CA ALA A 313 19.52 -6.23 14.09
C ALA A 313 20.02 -6.98 15.33
N ASN A 314 19.20 -7.88 15.88
CA ASN A 314 19.53 -8.64 17.09
C ASN A 314 20.23 -9.97 16.80
N PHE A 315 20.06 -10.54 15.60
CA PHE A 315 20.60 -11.84 15.20
C PHE A 315 21.44 -11.73 13.92
N LYS A 316 22.49 -10.90 13.97
CA LYS A 316 23.41 -10.66 12.84
C LYS A 316 24.23 -11.90 12.45
N GLN A 317 24.32 -12.87 13.36
CA GLN A 317 25.02 -14.13 13.12
C GLN A 317 24.24 -15.11 12.23
N TRP A 318 22.94 -14.88 12.02
CA TRP A 318 22.12 -15.75 11.17
C TRP A 318 22.29 -15.41 9.70
N ASP A 319 22.26 -16.43 8.85
CA ASP A 319 22.17 -16.28 7.40
C ASP A 319 20.70 -16.13 7.00
N TRP A 320 20.15 -14.94 7.20
CA TRP A 320 18.73 -14.63 6.95
C TRP A 320 18.26 -15.07 5.56
N LYS A 321 19.11 -14.93 4.54
CA LYS A 321 18.78 -15.29 3.16
C LYS A 321 18.59 -16.79 3.01
N ASN A 322 19.52 -17.60 3.52
CA ASN A 322 19.47 -19.04 3.31
C ASN A 322 18.58 -19.76 4.34
N GLN A 323 18.50 -19.24 5.55
CA GLN A 323 17.78 -19.84 6.66
C GLN A 323 16.25 -19.74 6.49
N PHE A 324 15.75 -18.62 5.98
CA PHE A 324 14.30 -18.37 5.81
C PHE A 324 13.81 -18.53 4.36
N LYS A 325 14.63 -19.06 3.45
CA LYS A 325 14.34 -19.15 2.01
C LYS A 325 13.04 -19.88 1.65
N ASN A 326 12.54 -20.77 2.50
CA ASN A 326 11.34 -21.58 2.25
C ASN A 326 10.03 -20.84 2.60
N VAL A 327 10.12 -19.79 3.42
CA VAL A 327 8.98 -19.01 3.92
C VAL A 327 9.01 -17.58 3.40
N ALA A 328 10.19 -17.00 3.20
CA ALA A 328 10.36 -15.68 2.62
C ALA A 328 9.83 -15.63 1.18
N PHE A 329 9.21 -14.51 0.83
CA PHE A 329 8.79 -14.27 -0.55
C PHE A 329 10.02 -14.17 -1.46
N THR A 330 9.94 -14.76 -2.65
CA THR A 330 11.02 -14.70 -3.64
C THR A 330 10.50 -14.15 -4.95
N SER A 331 11.34 -13.36 -5.62
CA SER A 331 11.01 -12.77 -6.90
C SER A 331 12.30 -12.42 -7.65
N THR A 332 12.20 -12.29 -8.98
CA THR A 332 13.29 -11.73 -9.78
C THR A 332 13.38 -10.21 -9.63
N TRP A 333 12.31 -9.55 -9.20
CA TRP A 333 12.25 -8.10 -8.96
C TRP A 333 13.11 -7.68 -7.76
N ASN A 334 13.48 -6.39 -7.72
CA ASN A 334 14.27 -5.83 -6.64
C ASN A 334 13.44 -5.68 -5.35
N LEU A 335 13.55 -6.65 -4.45
CA LEU A 335 12.82 -6.69 -3.17
C LEU A 335 13.46 -5.85 -2.05
N ASN A 336 14.49 -5.04 -2.34
CA ASN A 336 15.14 -4.22 -1.33
C ASN A 336 14.16 -3.18 -0.76
N ASN A 337 13.99 -3.17 0.57
CA ASN A 337 13.17 -2.16 1.24
C ASN A 337 13.99 -0.89 1.52
N THR A 338 13.75 0.16 0.74
CA THR A 338 14.47 1.43 0.87
C THR A 338 14.09 2.23 2.12
N SER A 339 13.08 1.81 2.88
CA SER A 339 12.65 2.45 4.12
C SER A 339 13.17 1.77 5.40
N ALA A 340 13.96 0.69 5.27
CA ALA A 340 14.46 -0.09 6.40
C ALA A 340 15.41 0.67 7.37
N GLY A 341 15.84 1.89 7.01
CA GLY A 341 16.71 2.73 7.84
C GLY A 341 15.99 3.54 8.93
N VAL A 342 14.66 3.61 8.93
CA VAL A 342 13.90 4.28 10.00
C VAL A 342 13.75 3.31 11.18
N ILE A 343 14.77 3.29 12.02
CA ILE A 343 14.90 2.40 13.19
C ILE A 343 13.95 2.87 14.30
N ARG A 344 12.64 2.71 14.11
CA ARG A 344 11.60 3.03 15.09
C ARG A 344 10.60 1.90 15.19
N THR A 345 10.44 1.37 16.41
CA THR A 345 9.49 0.29 16.72
C THR A 345 8.05 0.76 16.81
N ASN A 346 7.83 2.07 16.79
CA ASN A 346 6.52 2.72 16.86
C ASN A 346 6.06 3.23 15.49
N GLN A 347 6.31 2.45 14.43
CA GLN A 347 5.90 2.75 13.06
C GLN A 347 4.99 1.62 12.55
N MET A 348 3.68 1.89 12.45
CA MET A 348 2.69 0.91 11.96
C MET A 348 2.37 1.11 10.48
N ARG A 349 3.08 2.01 9.80
CA ARG A 349 2.85 2.34 8.39
C ARG A 349 3.22 1.20 7.45
N ALA A 350 2.26 0.74 6.64
CA ALA A 350 2.53 -0.19 5.54
C ALA A 350 3.00 0.54 4.27
N LEU A 351 2.33 1.62 3.86
CA LEU A 351 2.72 2.46 2.72
C LEU A 351 2.39 3.91 3.05
N GLY A 352 3.39 4.79 3.01
CA GLY A 352 3.20 6.23 3.16
C GLY A 352 4.41 6.92 3.74
N TYR A 353 4.17 7.83 4.68
CA TYR A 353 5.25 8.53 5.38
C TYR A 353 5.14 8.30 6.89
N PHE A 354 6.29 8.27 7.56
CA PHE A 354 6.39 8.43 9.00
C PHE A 354 7.13 9.74 9.26
N MET A 355 6.41 10.73 9.80
CA MET A 355 6.82 12.14 9.76
C MET A 355 7.04 12.59 8.29
N ASN A 356 8.27 12.88 7.88
CA ASN A 356 8.63 13.26 6.51
C ASN A 356 9.44 12.19 5.76
N GLN A 357 9.64 11.01 6.37
CA GLN A 357 10.41 9.92 5.78
C GLN A 357 9.48 8.90 5.12
N PRO A 358 9.82 8.40 3.91
CA PRO A 358 9.04 7.35 3.28
C PRO A 358 9.07 6.08 4.14
N ALA A 359 7.92 5.44 4.26
CA ALA A 359 7.69 4.24 5.06
C ALA A 359 6.95 3.20 4.22
N ILE A 360 7.64 2.12 3.86
CA ILE A 360 7.16 1.05 2.99
C ILE A 360 7.47 -0.28 3.68
N SER A 361 6.47 -1.03 4.12
CA SER A 361 6.72 -2.33 4.73
C SER A 361 7.21 -3.34 3.68
N GLN A 362 8.02 -4.32 4.11
CA GLN A 362 8.46 -5.40 3.23
C GLN A 362 7.26 -6.15 2.62
N ARG A 363 6.15 -6.29 3.37
CA ARG A 363 4.89 -6.82 2.86
C ARG A 363 4.39 -6.09 1.61
N VAL A 364 4.42 -4.75 1.60
CA VAL A 364 4.01 -3.97 0.41
C VAL A 364 4.97 -4.22 -0.75
N VAL A 365 6.28 -4.24 -0.52
CA VAL A 365 7.28 -4.57 -1.55
C VAL A 365 7.00 -5.94 -2.19
N ASN A 366 6.76 -6.96 -1.36
CA ASN A 366 6.47 -8.32 -1.80
C ASN A 366 5.16 -8.40 -2.59
N GLU A 367 4.10 -7.74 -2.12
CA GLU A 367 2.82 -7.68 -2.84
C GLU A 367 2.96 -6.97 -4.19
N THR A 368 3.71 -5.87 -4.27
CA THR A 368 3.94 -5.16 -5.53
C THR A 368 4.70 -6.03 -6.54
N ALA A 369 5.69 -6.79 -6.09
CA ALA A 369 6.41 -7.73 -6.95
C ALA A 369 5.52 -8.90 -7.41
N SER A 370 4.64 -9.42 -6.53
CA SER A 370 3.62 -10.40 -6.91
C SER A 370 2.66 -9.85 -7.98
N THR A 371 2.25 -8.58 -7.86
CA THR A 371 1.47 -7.89 -8.90
C THR A 371 2.23 -7.79 -10.23
N ALA A 372 3.52 -7.47 -10.20
CA ALA A 372 4.35 -7.40 -11.40
C ALA A 372 4.46 -8.77 -12.11
N MET A 373 4.60 -9.84 -11.33
CA MET A 373 4.59 -11.21 -11.82
C MET A 373 3.24 -11.59 -12.45
N TYR A 374 2.12 -11.18 -11.84
CA TYR A 374 0.79 -11.41 -12.40
C TYR A 374 0.63 -10.77 -13.80
N PHE A 375 1.08 -9.52 -13.94
CA PHE A 375 1.08 -8.83 -15.24
C PHE A 375 2.12 -9.36 -16.24
N LYS A 376 2.99 -10.30 -15.82
CA LYS A 376 4.11 -10.83 -16.61
C LYS A 376 5.01 -9.71 -17.15
N LEU A 377 5.24 -8.69 -16.33
CA LEU A 377 6.13 -7.60 -16.70
C LEU A 377 7.56 -8.12 -16.80
N ALA A 378 8.31 -7.62 -17.79
CA ALA A 378 9.73 -7.89 -17.91
C ALA A 378 10.49 -7.05 -16.88
N ASN A 379 11.41 -7.69 -16.15
CA ASN A 379 12.36 -7.04 -15.25
C ASN A 379 13.69 -6.76 -15.95
#